data_AF-A0A432W3I5-F1
#
_entry.id   AF-A0A432W3I5-F1
#
_cell.length_a   1.000
_cell.length_b   1.000
_cell.length_c   1.000
_cell.angle_alpha   90.00
_cell.angle_beta   90.00
_cell.angle_gamma   90.00
#
_symmetry.space_group_name_H-M   'P 1'
#
loop_
_entity.id
_entity.type
_entity.pdbx_description
1 polymer ?
#
loop_
_entity_poly.entity_id
_entity_poly.type
_entity_poly.pdbx_seq_one_letter_code
_entity_poly.pdbx_strand_id
1 'polypeptide(L)'
;MNYFLALVLPPLALYLSGKRLQVVISLVLFVMAIWTLWLANEEIFMGGYAAGPVLYVISLIHAFVFVHRFYQQEAGEVHPHRGTDTQSKPTDKTE
;
A
#
# COMPACT_ATOMS: atom_id res chain seq x y z
N MET A 1 -12.47 -4.10 4.11
CA MET A 1 -11.32 -4.01 3.18
C MET A 1 -11.47 -2.76 2.32
N ASN A 2 -10.85 -1.65 2.72
CA ASN A 2 -10.98 -0.34 2.07
C ASN A 2 -10.08 -0.22 0.82
N TYR A 3 -10.13 -1.19 -0.09
CA TYR A 3 -9.38 -1.13 -1.35
C TYR A 3 -9.82 0.01 -2.26
N PHE A 4 -11.09 0.39 -2.20
CA PHE A 4 -11.60 1.55 -2.92
C PHE A 4 -10.88 2.85 -2.51
N LEU A 5 -10.58 3.01 -1.22
CA LEU A 5 -9.79 4.13 -0.72
C LEU A 5 -8.36 4.11 -1.25
N ALA A 6 -7.74 2.92 -1.38
CA ALA A 6 -6.42 2.80 -1.98
C ALA A 6 -6.41 3.19 -3.47
N LEU A 7 -7.54 3.00 -4.16
CA LEU A 7 -7.72 3.38 -5.56
C LEU A 7 -7.93 4.89 -5.74
N VAL A 8 -8.76 5.51 -4.90
CA VAL A 8 -9.15 6.92 -5.08
C VAL A 8 -8.16 7.87 -4.38
N LEU A 9 -7.79 7.53 -3.15
CA LEU A 9 -6.98 8.38 -2.27
C LEU A 9 -5.91 7.54 -1.55
N PRO A 10 -4.89 7.05 -2.28
CA PRO A 10 -3.84 6.17 -1.73
C PRO A 10 -3.20 6.62 -0.40
N PRO A 11 -2.84 7.90 -0.18
CA PRO A 11 -2.24 8.31 1.09
C PRO A 11 -3.21 8.18 2.28
N LEU A 12 -4.51 8.38 2.07
CA LEU A 12 -5.51 8.19 3.13
C LEU A 12 -5.68 6.71 3.48
N ALA A 13 -5.67 5.83 2.48
CA ALA A 13 -5.72 4.39 2.71
C ALA A 13 -4.53 3.91 3.56
N LEU A 14 -3.33 4.42 3.28
CA LEU A 14 -2.13 4.17 4.08
C LEU A 14 -2.21 4.76 5.49
N TYR A 15 -2.80 5.95 5.64
CA TYR A 15 -2.99 6.57 6.95
C TYR A 15 -3.83 5.69 7.88
N LEU A 16 -4.90 5.10 7.35
CA LEU A 16 -5.76 4.16 8.08
C LEU A 16 -5.02 2.88 8.50
N SER A 17 -3.98 2.47 7.76
CA SER A 17 -3.13 1.32 8.12
C SER A 17 -2.06 1.61 9.18
N GLY A 18 -1.96 2.85 9.68
CA GLY A 18 -1.05 3.25 10.76
C GLY A 18 0.42 3.49 10.36
N LYS A 19 0.79 3.33 9.07
CA LYS A 19 2.19 3.43 8.62
C LYS A 19 2.62 4.85 8.25
N ARG A 20 2.95 5.66 9.26
CA ARG A 20 3.29 7.10 9.11
C ARG A 20 4.34 7.43 8.02
N LEU A 21 5.45 6.68 7.95
CA LEU A 21 6.48 6.93 6.93
C LEU A 21 5.96 6.66 5.51
N GLN A 22 5.17 5.60 5.35
CA GLN A 22 4.62 5.21 4.05
C GLN A 22 3.54 6.18 3.58
N VAL A 23 2.80 6.80 4.52
CA VAL A 23 1.87 7.90 4.22
C VAL A 23 2.59 9.06 3.54
N VAL A 24 3.73 9.48 4.07
CA VAL A 24 4.50 10.60 3.50
C VAL A 24 4.98 10.27 2.09
N ILE A 25 5.52 9.06 1.88
CA ILE A 25 5.98 8.63 0.55
C ILE A 25 4.82 8.60 -0.45
N SER A 26 3.69 8.00 -0.07
CA SER A 26 2.49 7.94 -0.92
C SER A 26 1.90 9.33 -1.18
N LEU A 27 1.94 10.22 -0.20
CA LEU A 27 1.50 11.60 -0.35
C LEU A 27 2.37 12.34 -1.37
N VAL A 28 3.70 12.21 -1.29
CA VAL A 28 4.62 12.81 -2.27
C VAL A 28 4.33 12.28 -3.67
N LEU A 29 4.18 10.97 -3.85
CA LEU A 29 3.86 10.37 -5.14
C LEU A 29 2.52 10.88 -5.69
N PHE A 30 1.51 10.97 -4.84
CA PHE A 30 0.17 11.43 -5.20
C PHE A 30 0.17 12.92 -5.59
N VAL A 31 0.84 13.78 -4.82
CA VAL A 31 0.97 15.20 -5.12
C VAL A 31 1.74 15.40 -6.43
N MET A 32 2.84 14.66 -6.65
CA MET A 32 3.60 14.72 -7.90
C MET A 32 2.76 14.27 -9.10
N ALA A 33 1.92 13.25 -8.95
CA ALA A 33 1.00 12.80 -10.00
C ALA A 33 -0.01 13.89 -10.38
N ILE A 34 -0.64 14.52 -9.38
CA ILE A 34 -1.61 15.61 -9.62
C ILE A 34 -0.90 16.82 -10.23
N TRP A 35 0.25 17.20 -9.69
CA TRP A 35 1.02 18.35 -10.15
C TRP A 35 1.43 18.19 -11.63
N THR A 36 1.93 17.01 -12.01
CA THR A 36 2.31 16.74 -13.40
C THR A 36 1.13 16.74 -14.36
N LEU A 37 -0.04 16.24 -13.93
CA LEU A 37 -1.29 16.35 -14.68
C LEU A 37 -1.76 17.81 -14.81
N TRP A 38 -1.66 18.60 -13.74
CA TRP A 38 -2.01 20.02 -13.78
C TRP A 38 -1.11 20.79 -14.76
N LEU A 39 0.21 20.60 -14.70
CA LEU A 39 1.15 21.18 -15.67
C LEU A 39 0.91 20.74 -17.12
N ALA A 40 0.39 19.53 -17.33
CA ALA A 40 0.03 19.05 -18.66
C ALA A 40 -1.19 19.79 -19.23
N ASN A 41 -2.19 20.05 -18.37
CA ASN A 41 -3.40 20.79 -18.75
C ASN A 41 -3.13 22.27 -19.03
N GLU A 42 -2.13 22.86 -18.38
CA GLU A 42 -1.66 24.24 -18.64
C GLU A 42 -0.75 24.33 -19.89
N GLU A 43 -0.56 23.22 -20.63
CA GLU A 43 0.33 23.12 -21.81
C GLU A 43 1.83 23.42 -21.52
N ILE A 44 2.21 23.57 -20.24
CA ILE A 44 3.59 23.85 -19.81
C ILE A 44 4.49 22.63 -19.99
N PHE A 45 3.95 21.43 -19.76
CA PHE A 45 4.71 20.18 -19.84
C PHE A 45 3.89 19.07 -20.52
N MET A 46 4.06 18.94 -21.84
CA MET A 46 3.38 17.88 -22.62
C MET A 46 3.68 16.46 -22.13
N GLY A 47 4.88 16.21 -21.57
CA GLY A 47 5.22 14.92 -20.96
C GLY A 47 4.38 14.57 -19.74
N GLY A 48 3.67 15.54 -19.15
CA GLY A 48 2.82 15.36 -17.98
C GLY A 48 1.60 14.47 -18.24
N TYR A 49 1.11 14.40 -19.48
CA TYR A 49 0.02 13.50 -19.86
C TYR A 49 0.38 12.02 -19.72
N ALA A 50 1.66 11.67 -19.86
CA ALA A 50 2.16 10.32 -19.60
C ALA A 50 2.62 10.17 -18.13
N ALA A 51 3.38 11.14 -17.62
CA ALA A 51 3.97 11.07 -16.29
C ALA A 51 2.92 11.06 -15.18
N GLY A 52 1.86 11.88 -15.26
CA GLY A 52 0.83 11.99 -14.23
C GLY A 52 0.10 10.66 -13.98
N PRO A 53 -0.50 10.02 -15.00
CA PRO A 53 -1.12 8.71 -14.85
C PRO A 53 -0.15 7.63 -14.36
N VAL A 54 1.10 7.62 -14.84
CA VAL A 54 2.11 6.63 -14.39
C VAL A 54 2.43 6.81 -12.90
N LEU A 55 2.69 8.04 -12.45
CA LEU A 55 2.94 8.35 -11.04
C LEU A 55 1.73 8.03 -10.17
N TYR A 56 0.52 8.27 -10.68
CA TYR A 56 -0.71 7.90 -10.01
C TYR A 56 -0.79 6.38 -9.80
N VAL A 57 -0.60 5.59 -10.86
CA VAL A 57 -0.61 4.12 -10.78
C VAL A 57 0.46 3.59 -9.83
N ILE A 58 1.67 4.18 -9.84
CA ILE A 58 2.72 3.82 -8.88
C ILE A 58 2.26 4.07 -7.43
N SER A 59 1.59 5.20 -7.17
CA SER A 59 1.00 5.50 -5.86
C SER A 59 -0.08 4.49 -5.48
N LEU A 60 -0.93 4.07 -6.43
CA LEU A 60 -1.94 3.04 -6.20
C LEU A 60 -1.32 1.70 -5.81
N ILE A 61 -0.30 1.23 -6.56
CA ILE A 61 0.39 -0.03 -6.29
C ILE A 61 1.05 0.02 -4.91
N HIS A 62 1.73 1.12 -4.60
CA HIS A 62 2.36 1.32 -3.30
C HIS A 62 1.34 1.21 -2.16
N ALA A 63 0.23 1.96 -2.22
CA ALA A 63 -0.82 1.90 -1.21
C ALA A 63 -1.49 0.52 -1.14
N PHE A 64 -1.80 -0.09 -2.29
CA PHE A 64 -2.47 -1.39 -2.37
C PHE A 64 -1.64 -2.49 -1.69
N VAL A 65 -0.33 -2.56 -1.94
CA VAL A 65 0.55 -3.56 -1.32
C VAL A 65 0.54 -3.45 0.20
N PHE A 66 0.58 -2.22 0.74
CA PHE A 66 0.60 -2.02 2.19
C PHE A 66 -0.77 -2.28 2.84
N VAL A 67 -1.84 -1.81 2.21
CA VAL A 67 -3.21 -2.05 2.67
C VAL A 67 -3.54 -3.54 2.62
N HIS A 68 -3.10 -4.25 1.56
CA HIS A 68 -3.25 -5.69 1.46
C HIS A 68 -2.51 -6.43 2.57
N ARG A 69 -1.25 -6.06 2.85
CA ARG A 69 -0.49 -6.62 3.99
C ARG A 69 -1.13 -6.32 5.34
N PHE A 70 -1.68 -5.12 5.53
CA PHE A 70 -2.40 -4.75 6.74
C PHE A 70 -3.61 -5.64 6.95
N TYR A 71 -4.45 -5.84 5.92
CA TYR A 71 -5.58 -6.74 6.02
C TYR A 71 -5.19 -8.21 6.17
N GLN A 72 -4.08 -8.65 5.59
CA GLN A 72 -3.54 -10.00 5.85
C GLN A 72 -3.12 -10.17 7.31
N GLN A 73 -2.60 -9.12 7.96
CA GLN A 73 -2.26 -9.17 9.39
C GLN A 73 -3.51 -9.17 10.26
N GLU A 74 -4.48 -8.29 9.98
CA GLU A 74 -5.77 -8.27 10.70
C GLU A 74 -6.54 -9.59 10.54
N ALA A 75 -6.50 -10.20 9.36
CA ALA A 75 -7.16 -11.48 9.09
C ALA A 75 -6.34 -12.70 9.56
N GLY A 76 -5.07 -12.54 9.93
CA GLY A 76 -4.05 -13.60 9.89
C GLY A 76 -3.24 -13.84 11.17
N GLU A 77 -3.68 -13.34 12.33
CA GLU A 77 -3.50 -14.12 13.58
C GLU A 77 -4.40 -15.36 13.62
N VAL A 78 -5.24 -15.58 12.60
CA VAL A 78 -6.00 -16.83 12.40
C VAL A 78 -5.33 -17.66 11.31
N HIS A 79 -4.11 -18.13 11.55
CA HIS A 79 -3.64 -19.33 10.87
C HIS A 79 -4.31 -20.52 11.56
N PRO A 80 -5.21 -21.28 10.92
CA PRO A 80 -5.93 -22.39 11.56
C PRO A 80 -5.02 -23.54 12.05
N HIS A 81 -3.70 -23.47 11.81
CA HIS A 81 -2.71 -24.47 12.21
C HIS A 81 -1.63 -23.94 13.16
N ARG A 82 -1.69 -22.67 13.58
CA ARG A 82 -0.75 -22.11 14.56
C ARG A 82 -1.33 -22.35 15.96
N GLY A 83 -0.90 -23.44 16.61
CA GLY A 83 -1.38 -23.83 17.93
C GLY A 83 -2.40 -24.99 17.97
N THR A 84 -2.65 -25.69 16.87
CA THR A 84 -3.37 -26.98 16.93
C THR A 84 -2.48 -28.06 17.54
N ASP A 85 -3.06 -28.95 18.34
CA ASP A 85 -2.37 -30.08 19.02
C ASP A 85 -1.58 -31.02 18.08
N THR A 86 -1.74 -30.87 16.77
CA THR A 86 -0.99 -31.58 15.71
C THR A 86 0.30 -30.88 15.28
N GLN A 87 0.59 -29.67 15.77
CA GLN A 87 1.85 -28.98 15.48
C GLN A 87 2.99 -29.74 16.16
N SER A 88 3.81 -30.43 15.36
CA SER A 88 4.95 -31.20 15.83
C SER A 88 5.86 -30.31 16.67
N LYS A 89 5.90 -30.56 17.98
CA LYS A 89 6.85 -29.93 18.89
C LYS A 89 8.26 -30.25 18.39
N PRO A 90 9.19 -29.28 18.34
CA PRO A 90 10.58 -29.60 18.06
C PRO A 90 11.04 -30.58 19.14
N THR A 91 11.48 -31.77 18.73
CA THR A 91 12.13 -32.73 19.61
C THR A 91 13.34 -32.05 20.23
N ASP A 92 13.23 -31.77 21.52
CA ASP A 92 14.29 -31.24 22.37
C ASP A 92 15.44 -32.25 22.34
N LYS A 93 16.50 -31.93 21.59
CA LYS A 93 17.73 -32.72 21.59
C LYS A 93 18.59 -32.21 22.72
N THR A 94 18.33 -32.72 23.91
CA THR A 94 19.30 -32.74 25.00
C THR A 94 20.24 -33.93 24.79
N GLU A 95 21.46 -33.64 24.38
CA GLU A 95 22.66 -34.47 24.62
C GLU A 95 23.74 -33.60 25.26
#